data_AF-A0A6N2L7U4-F1
#
_entry.id   AF-A0A6N2L7U4-F1
#
_cell.length_a   1.000
_cell.length_b   1.000
_cell.length_c   1.000
_cell.angle_alpha   90.00
_cell.angle_beta   90.00
_cell.angle_gamma   90.00
#
_symmetry.space_group_name_H-M   'P 1'
#
loop_
_entity.id
_entity.type
_entity.pdbx_description
1 polymer ?
#
loop_
_entity_poly.entity_id
_entity_poly.type
_entity_poly.pdbx_seq_one_letter_code
_entity_poly.pdbx_strand_id
1 'polypeptide(L)' 'MSEIPSADQEGIDSVRMTWNNWPRTKVEASKCVIPLAASISPIRSNPEIPTLLTFLSVAKPAHPS' A
#
# COMPACT_ATOMS: atom_id res chain seq x y z
N MET A 1 -1.74 13.88 27.50
CA MET A 1 -1.71 13.97 26.03
C MET A 1 -0.74 12.89 25.58
N SER A 2 -1.27 11.71 25.25
CA SER A 2 -0.46 10.53 24.92
C SER A 2 0.19 10.76 23.56
N GLU A 3 1.51 10.87 23.57
CA GLU A 3 2.36 10.83 22.39
C GLU A 3 2.16 9.47 21.72
N ILE A 4 1.45 9.47 20.59
CA ILE A 4 1.29 8.29 19.76
C ILE A 4 2.67 8.08 19.13
N PRO A 5 3.33 6.93 19.34
CA PRO A 5 4.59 6.66 18.68
C PRO A 5 4.34 6.84 17.19
N SER A 6 5.11 7.71 16.55
CA SER A 6 5.22 7.73 15.09
C SER A 6 5.95 6.45 14.69
N ALA A 7 5.29 5.29 14.84
CA ALA A 7 5.66 4.10 14.12
C ALA A 7 5.72 4.54 12.66
N ASP A 8 6.86 4.35 12.00
CA ASP A 8 7.08 4.75 10.61
C ASP A 8 5.94 4.24 9.75
N GLN A 9 4.91 5.08 9.56
CA GLN A 9 3.61 4.66 9.05
C GLN A 9 3.70 4.30 7.56
N GLU A 10 4.81 4.69 6.94
CA GLU A 10 5.19 4.40 5.56
C GLU A 10 5.88 3.04 5.40
N GLY A 11 6.41 2.44 6.47
CA GLY A 11 7.05 1.12 6.45
C GLY A 11 8.18 0.98 5.43
N ILE A 12 8.52 -0.27 5.10
CA ILE A 12 9.58 -0.61 4.12
C ILE A 12 9.22 -0.14 2.70
N ASP A 13 7.93 -0.19 2.37
CA ASP A 13 7.41 0.06 1.02
C ASP A 13 7.19 1.54 0.71
N SER A 14 7.28 2.42 1.71
CA SER A 14 7.10 3.87 1.53
C SER A 14 5.71 4.24 1.00
N VAL A 15 4.73 3.48 1.47
CA VAL A 15 3.33 3.63 1.14
C VAL A 15 2.60 4.05 2.40
N ARG A 16 1.99 5.23 2.37
CA ARG A 16 1.09 5.69 3.43
C ARG A 16 -0.34 5.60 2.94
N MET A 17 -1.10 4.68 3.50
CA MET A 17 -2.54 4.62 3.27
C MET A 17 -3.26 5.62 4.18
N THR A 18 -4.37 6.15 3.67
CA THR A 18 -5.29 6.93 4.50
C THR A 18 -5.99 6.05 5.54
N TRP A 19 -6.21 4.78 5.19
CA TRP A 19 -6.74 3.74 6.06
C TRP A 19 -5.94 2.45 5.86
N ASN A 20 -5.28 1.95 6.91
CA ASN A 20 -4.56 0.66 6.86
C ASN A 20 -5.51 -0.53 7.02
N ASN A 21 -6.66 -0.33 7.68
CA ASN A 21 -7.75 -1.30 7.74
C ASN A 21 -8.84 -0.90 6.76
N TRP A 22 -9.13 -1.82 5.84
CA TRP A 22 -10.07 -1.55 4.77
C TRP A 22 -11.51 -1.91 5.20
N PRO A 23 -12.51 -1.11 4.78
CA PRO A 23 -13.91 -1.49 4.92
C PRO A 23 -14.16 -2.80 4.18
N ARG A 24 -15.07 -3.63 4.70
CA ARG A 24 -15.31 -4.97 4.14
C ARG A 24 -16.24 -4.94 2.94
N THR A 25 -16.97 -3.84 2.77
CA THR A 25 -17.91 -3.66 1.66
C THR A 25 -17.82 -2.28 1.02
N LYS A 26 -18.27 -2.17 -0.23
CA LYS A 26 -18.37 -0.89 -0.94
C LYS A 26 -19.31 0.09 -0.24
N VAL A 27 -20.41 -0.41 0.34
CA VAL A 27 -21.39 0.43 1.07
C VAL A 27 -20.76 1.06 2.31
N GLU A 28 -19.95 0.30 3.06
CA GLU A 28 -19.19 0.83 4.18
C GLU A 28 -18.17 1.88 3.72
N ALA A 29 -17.45 1.61 2.63
CA ALA A 29 -16.49 2.55 2.06
C ALA A 29 -17.15 3.87 1.63
N SER A 30 -18.34 3.82 1.05
CA SER A 30 -19.07 5.02 0.62
C SER A 30 -19.51 5.93 1.78
N LYS A 31 -19.51 5.42 3.02
CA LYS A 31 -19.82 6.21 4.23
C LYS A 31 -18.59 6.93 4.77
N CYS A 32 -17.38 6.53 4.35
CA CYS A 32 -16.15 7.18 4.80
C CYS A 32 -16.06 8.58 4.20
N VAL A 33 -15.85 9.59 5.05
CA VAL A 33 -15.63 10.98 4.61
C VAL A 33 -14.32 11.11 3.86
N ILE A 34 -13.28 10.40 4.32
CA ILE A 34 -11.97 10.39 3.68
C ILE A 34 -11.87 9.15 2.78
N PRO A 35 -11.49 9.31 1.50
CA PRO A 35 -11.42 8.19 0.57
C PRO A 35 -10.32 7.19 0.94
N LEU A 36 -10.46 5.97 0.44
CA LEU A 36 -9.37 5.00 0.38
C LEU A 36 -8.34 5.47 -0.65
N ALA A 37 -7.27 6.11 -0.17
CA ALA A 37 -6.18 6.65 -0.99
C ALA A 37 -4.82 6.34 -0.37
N ALA A 38 -3.77 6.42 -1.18
CA ALA A 38 -2.39 6.18 -0.80
C ALA A 38 -1.48 7.31 -1.31
N SER A 39 -0.49 7.69 -0.51
CA SER A 39 0.69 8.42 -0.98
C SER A 39 1.85 7.44 -1.11
N ILE A 40 2.51 7.45 -2.27
CA ILE A 40 3.57 6.50 -2.62
C ILE A 40 4.79 7.30 -3.08
N SER A 41 5.97 6.90 -2.62
CA SER A 41 7.26 7.38 -3.14
C SER A 41 7.90 6.31 -4.03
N PRO A 42 7.67 6.31 -5.36
CA PRO A 42 8.02 5.18 -6.22
C PRO A 42 9.53 4.93 -6.32
N ILE A 43 10.34 5.98 -6.21
CA ILE A 43 11.80 5.92 -6.29
C ILE A 43 12.37 6.35 -4.94
N ARG A 44 12.10 5.56 -3.90
CA ARG A 44 12.79 5.73 -2.61
C ARG A 44 13.99 4.80 -2.56
N SER A 45 15.15 5.35 -2.19
CA SER A 45 16.33 4.54 -1.89
C SER A 45 16.05 3.62 -0.71
N ASN A 46 16.21 2.32 -0.92
CA ASN A 46 16.17 1.32 0.14
C ASN A 46 17.37 0.37 -0.05
N PRO A 47 18.39 0.42 0.83
CA PRO A 47 19.60 -0.39 0.70
C PRO A 47 19.35 -1.89 0.94
N GLU A 48 18.22 -2.25 1.56
CA GLU A 48 17.86 -3.64 1.83
C GLU A 48 17.16 -4.31 0.63
N ILE A 49 16.73 -3.55 -0.38
CA ILE A 49 16.06 -4.10 -1.57
C ILE A 49 17.11 -4.42 -2.64
N PRO A 50 17.30 -5.70 -3.01
CA PRO A 50 18.21 -6.08 -4.06
C PRO A 50 17.67 -5.67 -5.44
N THR A 51 18.54 -5.17 -6.31
CA THR A 51 18.20 -4.92 -7.71
C THR A 51 18.17 -6.25 -8.46
N LEU A 52 17.03 -6.59 -9.07
CA LEU A 52 16.90 -7.77 -9.90
C LEU A 52 17.36 -7.47 -11.32
N LEU A 53 18.25 -8.32 -11.86
CA LEU A 53 18.72 -8.22 -13.25
C LEU A 53 17.89 -9.06 -14.23
N THR A 54 16.98 -9.88 -13.72
CA THR A 54 16.09 -10.74 -14.51
C THR A 54 14.76 -10.06 -14.78
N PHE A 55 14.09 -10.47 -15.86
CA PHE A 55 12.76 -9.97 -16.20
C PHE A 55 11.71 -10.31 -15.14
N LEU A 56 10.71 -9.43 -14.98
CA LEU A 56 9.57 -9.65 -14.11
C LEU A 56 8.71 -10.81 -14.63
N SER A 57 8.36 -11.74 -13.74
CA SER A 57 7.37 -12.77 -14.05
C SER A 57 5.97 -12.14 -14.04
N VAL A 58 5.20 -12.37 -15.09
CA VAL A 58 3.83 -11.85 -15.23
C VAL A 58 2.84 -12.98 -14.97
N ALA A 59 1.83 -12.71 -14.14
CA ALA A 59 0.76 -13.66 -13.86
C ALA A 59 0.01 -14.04 -15.15
N LYS A 60 -0.21 -15.34 -15.36
CA LYS A 60 -0.98 -15.83 -16.50
C LYS A 60 -2.42 -15.33 -16.39
N PRO A 61 -3.03 -14.80 -17.48
CA PRO A 61 -4.42 -14.37 -17.45
C PRO A 61 -5.33 -15.56 -17.11
N ALA A 62 -6.32 -15.32 -16.24
CA ALA A 62 -7.32 -16.32 -15.90
C ALA A 62 -8.11 -16.71 -17.16
N HIS A 63 -8.25 -18.02 -17.40
CA HIS A 63 -9.01 -18.52 -18.54
C HIS A 63 -10.50 -18.18 -18.34
N PRO A 64 -11.19 -17.55 -19.29
CA PRO A 64 -12.64 -17.38 -19.19
C PRO A 64 -13.29 -18.78 -19.21
N SER A 65 -14.19 -19.02 -18.26
CA SER A 65 -15.07 -20.19 -18.19
C SER A 65 -16.32 -19.96 -19.01
#